data_AF-A0A0A2E7L9-F1
#
_entry.id   AF-A0A0A2E7L9-F1
#
_cell.length_a   1.000
_cell.length_b   1.000
_cell.length_c   1.000
_cell.angle_alpha   90.00
_cell.angle_beta   90.00
_cell.angle_gamma   90.00
#
_symmetry.space_group_name_H-M   'P 1'
#
loop_
_entity.id
_entity.type
_entity.pdbx_description
1 polymer ?
#
loop_
_entity_poly.entity_id
_entity_poly.type
_entity_poly.pdbx_seq_one_letter_code
_entity_poly.pdbx_strand_id
1 'polypeptide(L)'
;MKRIIYIIYLLFVSLLASWLIPDAVQFLTYSYDRYPMIHFSSINKTFMFYQKNDKGQSVYQDENGNKYTEKEYYALHPMLYYRQLTMDGSLPDTIAGMPVSPEQLSKQTFTFRYKPEEKNHPSIPLYPMYESASGLVNLSEPTDMFRLKNKMEFIESSNNRRDEGKSELFTAALNKAGFTFPAQWTAGLPFAKKPFDDGYFSLDKTGKLYQIKMVKGRPQVADTHASKNFAVRHILPISTKDHALLGFAVSRENELYALYNQDFKLRKVLSNFDPDNDKLSIFGSPLYWTIWIDNEQGRTAFAWDARTYEEVSSYHIPPKKKLWNTLRQWLFPFRTEINHNNTAYIFPVITDPSGKALILNFMLAAGFWVVAKRQKRKKSFTCFSSMLFILAFGLFGLIATITASNETSLDHT
;
A
#
# COMPACT_ATOMS: atom_id res chain seq x y z
N MET A 1 12.67 -17.54 43.37
CA MET A 1 12.26 -18.32 42.18
C MET A 1 10.76 -18.36 41.95
N LYS A 2 9.92 -18.95 42.81
CA LYS A 2 8.46 -19.07 42.58
C LYS A 2 7.73 -17.75 42.22
N ARG A 3 8.08 -16.63 42.87
CA ARG A 3 7.51 -15.30 42.55
C ARG A 3 7.92 -14.75 41.18
N ILE A 4 9.16 -15.01 40.77
CA ILE A 4 9.68 -14.56 39.47
C ILE A 4 9.00 -15.36 38.35
N ILE A 5 8.89 -16.68 38.52
CA ILE A 5 8.20 -17.57 37.57
C ILE A 5 6.73 -17.15 37.41
N TYR A 6 6.05 -16.84 38.53
CA TYR A 6 4.67 -16.33 38.50
C TYR A 6 4.53 -15.02 37.70
N ILE A 7 5.45 -14.06 37.89
CA ILE A 7 5.43 -12.80 37.15
C ILE A 7 5.70 -13.03 35.66
N ILE A 8 6.68 -13.88 35.31
CA ILE A 8 6.99 -14.23 33.92
C ILE A 8 5.78 -14.89 33.25
N TYR A 9 5.12 -15.83 33.95
CA TYR A 9 3.90 -16.46 33.46
C TYR A 9 2.79 -15.44 33.20
N LEU A 10 2.52 -14.54 34.14
CA LEU A 10 1.50 -13.51 33.98
C LEU A 10 1.77 -12.61 32.77
N LEU A 11 3.04 -12.19 32.59
CA LEU A 11 3.45 -11.38 31.44
C LEU A 11 3.31 -12.15 30.13
N PHE A 12 3.74 -13.42 30.10
CA PHE A 12 3.67 -14.26 28.90
C PHE A 12 2.22 -14.50 28.46
N VAL A 13 1.34 -14.91 29.38
CA VAL A 13 -0.09 -15.12 29.08
C VAL A 13 -0.75 -13.81 28.66
N SER A 14 -0.42 -12.69 29.30
CA SER A 14 -0.97 -11.39 28.92
C SER A 14 -0.50 -10.94 27.55
N LEU A 15 0.76 -11.20 27.18
CA LEU A 15 1.29 -10.89 25.86
C LEU A 15 0.57 -11.72 24.78
N LEU A 16 0.43 -13.04 24.98
CA LEU A 16 -0.32 -13.91 24.07
C LEU A 16 -1.79 -13.48 23.95
N ALA A 17 -2.43 -13.18 25.08
CA ALA A 17 -3.82 -12.73 25.12
C ALA A 17 -4.00 -11.37 24.42
N SER A 18 -3.02 -10.46 24.54
CA SER A 18 -3.03 -9.14 23.88
C SER A 18 -2.90 -9.20 22.36
N TRP A 19 -2.47 -10.36 21.84
CA TRP A 19 -2.44 -10.63 20.41
C TRP A 19 -3.68 -11.40 19.96
N LEU A 20 -3.95 -12.57 20.56
CA LEU A 20 -5.00 -13.50 20.09
C LEU A 20 -6.43 -13.01 20.33
N ILE A 21 -6.71 -12.39 21.48
CA ILE A 21 -8.08 -12.01 21.84
C ILE A 21 -8.58 -10.83 21.00
N PRO A 22 -7.80 -9.75 20.82
CA PRO A 22 -8.19 -8.68 19.92
C PRO A 22 -8.45 -9.18 18.50
N ASP A 23 -7.59 -10.04 17.95
CA ASP A 23 -7.76 -10.60 16.60
C ASP A 23 -9.03 -11.46 16.49
N ALA A 24 -9.34 -12.28 17.50
CA ALA A 24 -10.58 -13.05 17.55
C ALA A 24 -11.82 -12.15 17.60
N VAL A 25 -11.82 -11.09 18.42
CA VAL A 25 -12.93 -10.14 18.49
C VAL A 25 -13.06 -9.34 17.18
N GLN A 26 -11.95 -8.96 16.56
CA GLN A 26 -11.96 -8.31 15.25
C GLN A 26 -12.57 -9.22 14.17
N PHE A 27 -12.24 -10.50 14.18
CA PHE A 27 -12.82 -11.49 13.27
C PHE A 27 -14.34 -11.63 13.48
N LEU A 28 -14.79 -11.75 14.74
CA LEU A 28 -16.22 -11.85 15.07
C LEU A 28 -17.02 -10.59 14.75
N THR A 29 -16.36 -9.43 14.73
CA THR A 29 -16.97 -8.13 14.46
C THR A 29 -16.66 -7.62 13.04
N TYR A 30 -16.11 -8.50 12.20
CA TYR A 30 -15.71 -8.18 10.84
C TYR A 30 -16.93 -7.77 10.01
N SER A 31 -16.88 -6.56 9.45
CA SER A 31 -17.81 -6.12 8.44
C SER A 31 -17.08 -6.01 7.09
N TYR A 32 -17.65 -6.62 6.06
CA TYR A 32 -17.15 -6.48 4.69
C TYR A 32 -17.44 -5.07 4.22
N ASP A 33 -16.41 -4.23 4.24
CA ASP A 33 -16.59 -2.83 3.90
C ASP A 33 -15.39 -2.34 3.10
N ARG A 34 -15.48 -2.58 1.79
CA ARG A 34 -14.59 -1.98 0.81
C ARG A 34 -15.26 -0.74 0.28
N TYR A 35 -14.51 0.35 0.23
CA TYR A 35 -14.94 1.52 -0.52
C TYR A 35 -15.33 1.13 -1.96
N PRO A 36 -16.42 1.69 -2.50
CA PRO A 36 -16.81 1.46 -3.89
C PRO A 36 -15.68 1.89 -4.82
N MET A 37 -15.49 1.16 -5.92
CA MET A 37 -14.66 1.67 -7.00
C MET A 37 -15.29 2.95 -7.56
N ILE A 38 -14.49 4.00 -7.69
CA ILE A 38 -14.94 5.32 -8.13
C ILE A 38 -14.37 5.57 -9.53
N HIS A 39 -15.21 5.95 -10.47
CA HIS A 39 -14.81 6.34 -11.82
C HIS A 39 -15.52 7.63 -12.21
N PHE A 40 -14.79 8.53 -12.85
CA PHE A 40 -15.38 9.75 -13.40
C PHE A 40 -15.93 9.46 -14.80
N SER A 41 -17.22 9.73 -15.02
CA SER A 41 -17.84 9.55 -16.32
C SER A 41 -17.42 10.64 -17.28
N SER A 42 -16.86 10.25 -18.44
CA SER A 42 -16.53 11.19 -19.52
C SER A 42 -17.77 11.77 -20.21
N ILE A 43 -18.94 11.13 -20.03
CA ILE A 43 -20.22 11.50 -20.65
C ILE A 43 -20.97 12.50 -19.77
N ASN A 44 -21.29 12.11 -18.53
CA ASN A 44 -22.11 12.93 -17.62
C ASN A 44 -21.30 13.85 -16.71
N LYS A 45 -19.96 13.77 -16.73
CA LYS A 45 -19.06 14.59 -15.90
C LYS A 45 -19.35 14.49 -14.40
N THR A 46 -19.72 13.30 -13.94
CA THR A 46 -20.03 12.99 -12.54
C THR A 46 -19.25 11.77 -12.08
N PHE A 47 -19.02 11.65 -10.76
CA PHE A 47 -18.47 10.44 -10.19
C PHE A 47 -19.51 9.33 -10.09
N MET A 48 -19.07 8.13 -10.45
CA MET A 48 -19.88 6.94 -10.51
C MET A 48 -19.21 5.84 -9.70
N PHE A 49 -20.03 5.06 -9.01
CA PHE A 49 -19.62 4.09 -8.02
C PHE A 49 -20.02 2.68 -8.44
N TYR A 50 -19.09 1.75 -8.26
CA TYR A 50 -19.32 0.32 -8.38
C TYR A 50 -18.95 -0.38 -7.08
N GLN A 51 -19.89 -1.15 -6.52
CA GLN A 51 -19.63 -2.02 -5.37
C GLN A 51 -20.50 -3.28 -5.40
N LYS A 52 -20.08 -4.31 -4.67
CA LYS A 52 -20.96 -5.44 -4.33
C LYS A 52 -21.65 -5.17 -3.00
N ASN A 53 -22.96 -5.39 -2.94
CA ASN A 53 -23.70 -5.35 -1.69
C ASN A 53 -23.43 -6.59 -0.81
N ASP A 54 -24.01 -6.65 0.38
CA ASP A 54 -23.85 -7.77 1.33
C ASP A 54 -24.34 -9.12 0.77
N LYS A 55 -25.23 -9.08 -0.22
CA LYS A 55 -25.73 -10.26 -0.95
C LYS A 55 -24.86 -10.63 -2.16
N GLY A 56 -23.74 -9.94 -2.36
CA GLY A 56 -22.82 -10.15 -3.48
C GLY A 56 -23.27 -9.56 -4.82
N GLN A 57 -24.39 -8.84 -4.88
CA GLN A 57 -24.93 -8.26 -6.10
C GLN A 57 -24.22 -6.95 -6.45
N SER A 58 -23.93 -6.75 -7.73
CA SER A 58 -23.36 -5.50 -8.26
C SER A 58 -24.36 -4.35 -8.11
N VAL A 59 -23.89 -3.25 -7.53
CA VAL A 59 -24.63 -1.99 -7.42
C VAL A 59 -23.83 -0.92 -8.14
N TYR A 60 -24.48 -0.27 -9.10
CA TYR A 60 -23.97 0.84 -9.89
C TYR A 60 -24.79 2.08 -9.56
N GLN A 61 -24.13 3.15 -9.12
CA GLN A 61 -24.81 4.40 -8.75
C GLN A 61 -23.94 5.62 -9.00
N ASP A 62 -24.51 6.81 -9.12
CA ASP A 62 -23.76 8.07 -9.19
C ASP A 62 -23.59 8.74 -7.81
N GLU A 63 -22.92 9.89 -7.78
CA GLU A 63 -22.76 10.73 -6.59
C GLU A 63 -24.06 11.30 -6.01
N ASN A 64 -25.12 11.35 -6.83
CA ASN A 64 -26.46 11.79 -6.43
C ASN A 64 -27.35 10.64 -5.93
N GLY A 65 -26.88 9.39 -6.00
CA GLY A 65 -27.61 8.20 -5.59
C GLY A 65 -28.54 7.61 -6.66
N ASN A 66 -28.48 8.10 -7.90
CA ASN A 66 -29.19 7.49 -9.02
C ASN A 66 -28.59 6.11 -9.30
N LYS A 67 -29.45 5.12 -9.53
CA LYS A 67 -29.03 3.73 -9.78
C LYS A 67 -29.06 3.44 -11.28
N TYR A 68 -28.11 2.63 -11.72
CA TYR A 68 -27.98 2.24 -13.12
C TYR A 68 -27.95 0.72 -13.25
N THR A 69 -28.44 0.23 -14.38
CA THR A 69 -28.13 -1.12 -14.84
C THR A 69 -26.65 -1.20 -15.23
N GLU A 70 -26.11 -2.41 -15.31
CA GLU A 70 -24.73 -2.63 -15.75
C GLU A 70 -24.47 -2.04 -17.15
N LYS A 71 -25.41 -2.25 -18.08
CA LYS A 71 -25.30 -1.76 -19.46
C LYS A 71 -25.27 -0.22 -19.51
N GLU A 72 -26.12 0.45 -18.74
CA GLU A 72 -26.11 1.92 -18.62
C GLU A 72 -24.79 2.41 -18.00
N TYR A 73 -24.31 1.74 -16.96
CA TYR A 73 -23.06 2.08 -16.32
C TYR A 73 -21.86 1.97 -17.28
N TYR A 74 -21.83 0.93 -18.12
CA TYR A 74 -20.79 0.75 -19.15
C TYR A 74 -20.88 1.83 -20.23
N ALA A 75 -22.09 2.15 -20.71
CA ALA A 75 -22.30 3.22 -21.68
C ALA A 75 -21.85 4.60 -21.16
N LEU A 76 -21.91 4.82 -19.84
CA LEU A 76 -21.42 6.05 -19.20
C LEU A 76 -19.90 6.07 -18.98
N HIS A 77 -19.20 4.95 -19.12
CA HIS A 77 -17.74 4.86 -19.01
C HIS A 77 -17.13 4.16 -20.23
N PRO A 78 -17.33 4.71 -21.43
CA PRO A 78 -16.95 4.03 -22.65
C PRO A 78 -15.44 3.82 -22.78
N MET A 79 -14.61 4.67 -22.18
CA MET A 79 -13.15 4.50 -22.17
C MET A 79 -12.67 3.42 -21.20
N LEU A 80 -13.43 3.12 -20.14
CA LEU A 80 -13.11 2.05 -19.18
C LEU A 80 -13.59 0.70 -19.70
N TYR A 81 -14.82 0.65 -20.22
CA TYR A 81 -15.47 -0.59 -20.69
C TYR A 81 -15.42 -0.75 -22.21
N TYR A 82 -14.47 -0.11 -22.88
CA TYR A 82 -14.39 -0.10 -24.35
C TYR A 82 -14.38 -1.51 -24.94
N ARG A 83 -13.73 -2.48 -24.28
CA ARG A 83 -13.70 -3.88 -24.73
C ARG A 83 -15.09 -4.50 -24.79
N GLN A 84 -15.86 -4.34 -23.71
CA GLN A 84 -17.22 -4.88 -23.62
C GLN A 84 -18.14 -4.17 -24.63
N LEU A 85 -18.09 -2.83 -24.68
CA LEU A 85 -18.89 -2.06 -25.64
C LEU A 85 -18.55 -2.38 -27.10
N THR A 86 -17.29 -2.70 -27.41
CA THR A 86 -16.88 -3.14 -28.76
C THR A 86 -17.51 -4.49 -29.09
N MET A 87 -17.47 -5.45 -28.16
CA MET A 87 -18.12 -6.76 -28.35
C MET A 87 -19.62 -6.63 -28.54
N ASP A 88 -20.25 -5.71 -27.80
CA ASP A 88 -21.69 -5.43 -27.88
C ASP A 88 -22.07 -4.56 -29.09
N GLY A 89 -21.11 -4.13 -29.92
CA GLY A 89 -21.36 -3.22 -31.05
C GLY A 89 -21.88 -1.84 -30.65
N SER A 90 -21.61 -1.41 -29.42
CA SER A 90 -22.16 -0.20 -28.79
C SER A 90 -21.11 0.83 -28.36
N LEU A 91 -19.84 0.62 -28.72
CA LEU A 91 -18.80 1.63 -28.51
C LEU A 91 -19.12 2.86 -29.38
N PRO A 92 -19.24 4.08 -28.81
CA PRO A 92 -19.45 5.28 -29.61
C PRO A 92 -18.27 5.55 -30.54
N ASP A 93 -18.53 6.03 -31.76
CA ASP A 93 -17.45 6.44 -32.69
C ASP A 93 -16.72 7.70 -32.20
N THR A 94 -17.38 8.53 -31.39
CA THR A 94 -16.82 9.75 -30.80
C THR A 94 -17.23 9.93 -29.34
N ILE A 95 -16.31 10.43 -28.51
CA ILE A 95 -16.55 10.76 -27.10
C ILE A 95 -16.00 12.17 -26.85
N ALA A 96 -16.87 13.10 -26.41
CA ALA A 96 -16.49 14.50 -26.17
C ALA A 96 -15.72 15.15 -27.35
N GLY A 97 -16.17 14.89 -28.59
CA GLY A 97 -15.55 15.40 -29.81
C GLY A 97 -14.26 14.71 -30.23
N MET A 98 -13.80 13.70 -29.49
CA MET A 98 -12.63 12.89 -29.83
C MET A 98 -13.08 11.61 -30.56
N PRO A 99 -12.61 11.35 -31.79
CA PRO A 99 -12.78 10.04 -32.42
C PRO A 99 -12.12 8.97 -31.57
N VAL A 100 -12.80 7.83 -31.40
CA VAL A 100 -12.28 6.73 -30.62
C VAL A 100 -12.34 5.42 -31.38
N SER A 101 -11.31 4.61 -31.17
CA SER A 101 -11.28 3.23 -31.64
C SER A 101 -10.84 2.31 -30.49
N PRO A 102 -11.22 1.02 -30.53
CA PRO A 102 -10.78 0.06 -29.52
C PRO A 102 -9.26 -0.05 -29.43
N GLU A 103 -8.56 0.06 -30.56
CA GLU A 103 -7.10 0.03 -30.60
C GLU A 103 -6.48 1.25 -29.91
N GLN A 104 -6.99 2.45 -30.21
CA GLN A 104 -6.51 3.69 -29.61
C GLN A 104 -6.73 3.70 -28.10
N LEU A 105 -7.94 3.35 -27.64
CA LEU A 105 -8.26 3.25 -26.22
C LEU A 105 -7.40 2.20 -25.51
N SER A 106 -7.12 1.07 -26.18
CA SER A 106 -6.23 0.03 -25.65
C SER A 106 -4.80 0.51 -25.41
N LYS A 107 -4.32 1.48 -26.20
CA LYS A 107 -2.97 2.05 -26.10
C LYS A 107 -2.89 3.19 -25.08
N GLN A 108 -3.91 4.03 -25.02
CA GLN A 108 -3.90 5.30 -24.27
C GLN A 108 -4.64 5.24 -22.92
N THR A 109 -5.16 4.08 -22.52
CA THR A 109 -5.71 3.87 -21.18
C THR A 109 -4.73 3.08 -20.31
N PHE A 110 -4.67 3.43 -19.04
CA PHE A 110 -3.84 2.72 -18.07
C PHE A 110 -4.53 2.65 -16.71
N THR A 111 -4.15 1.64 -15.93
CA THR A 111 -4.53 1.52 -14.52
C THR A 111 -3.26 1.41 -13.70
N PHE A 112 -3.15 2.23 -12.68
CA PHE A 112 -2.07 2.21 -11.71
C PHE A 112 -2.65 2.01 -10.32
N ARG A 113 -2.00 1.18 -9.52
CA ARG A 113 -2.34 0.98 -8.11
C ARG A 113 -1.05 0.90 -7.33
N TYR A 114 -1.04 1.55 -6.18
CA TYR A 114 0.07 1.53 -5.25
C TYR A 114 -0.47 1.31 -3.83
N LYS A 115 0.25 0.48 -3.08
CA LYS A 115 0.06 0.32 -1.65
C LYS A 115 1.34 0.67 -0.90
N PRO A 116 1.27 1.24 0.31
CA PRO A 116 2.46 1.54 1.10
C PRO A 116 3.38 0.33 1.35
N GLU A 117 2.80 -0.86 1.48
CA GLU A 117 3.53 -2.13 1.63
C GLU A 117 4.51 -2.38 0.48
N GLU A 118 4.24 -1.89 -0.74
CA GLU A 118 5.11 -2.05 -1.92
C GLU A 118 6.40 -1.24 -1.80
N LYS A 119 6.41 -0.17 -0.99
CA LYS A 119 7.62 0.59 -0.66
C LYS A 119 8.24 0.08 0.64
N ASN A 120 7.41 -0.16 1.65
CA ASN A 120 7.84 -0.52 3.00
C ASN A 120 7.96 -2.03 3.14
N HIS A 121 8.82 -2.65 2.33
CA HIS A 121 9.09 -4.08 2.39
C HIS A 121 10.57 -4.37 2.62
N PRO A 122 10.89 -5.52 3.25
CA PRO A 122 12.24 -6.06 3.21
C PRO A 122 12.66 -6.24 1.74
N SER A 123 13.66 -5.48 1.31
CA SER A 123 14.18 -5.51 -0.05
C SER A 123 15.64 -5.92 -0.06
N ILE A 124 15.97 -6.91 -0.89
CA ILE A 124 17.36 -7.20 -1.25
C ILE A 124 17.66 -6.34 -2.48
N PRO A 125 18.67 -5.45 -2.46
CA PRO A 125 18.95 -4.53 -3.56
C PRO A 125 19.65 -5.27 -4.72
N LEU A 126 18.93 -6.21 -5.33
CA LEU A 126 19.29 -6.98 -6.51
C LEU A 126 18.12 -6.90 -7.48
N TYR A 127 18.39 -6.46 -8.71
CA TYR A 127 17.36 -6.15 -9.69
C TYR A 127 17.68 -6.80 -11.04
N PRO A 128 16.72 -7.41 -11.74
CA PRO A 128 16.95 -7.88 -13.11
C PRO A 128 17.12 -6.68 -14.06
N MET A 129 17.98 -6.76 -15.08
CA MET A 129 18.05 -5.73 -16.13
C MET A 129 17.56 -6.32 -17.45
N TYR A 130 16.38 -5.91 -17.92
CA TYR A 130 15.89 -6.37 -19.23
C TYR A 130 16.39 -5.47 -20.36
N GLU A 131 16.36 -6.04 -21.56
CA GLU A 131 16.68 -5.36 -22.81
C GLU A 131 15.49 -4.52 -23.27
N SER A 132 15.62 -3.20 -23.22
CA SER A 132 14.59 -2.24 -23.60
C SER A 132 14.23 -2.28 -25.09
N ALA A 133 15.14 -2.73 -25.95
CA ALA A 133 14.94 -2.85 -27.39
C ALA A 133 15.12 -4.30 -27.87
N SER A 134 14.46 -5.25 -27.20
CA SER A 134 14.62 -6.68 -27.50
C SER A 134 14.04 -7.09 -28.86
N GLY A 135 13.07 -6.33 -29.38
CA GLY A 135 12.30 -6.69 -30.57
C GLY A 135 11.34 -7.88 -30.36
N LEU A 136 11.28 -8.43 -29.14
CA LEU A 136 10.41 -9.54 -28.79
C LEU A 136 9.08 -9.03 -28.25
N VAL A 137 8.00 -9.79 -28.50
CA VAL A 137 6.67 -9.52 -27.94
C VAL A 137 6.67 -9.67 -26.40
N ASN A 138 7.45 -10.61 -25.89
CA ASN A 138 7.71 -10.78 -24.46
C ASN A 138 9.20 -10.63 -24.20
N LEU A 139 9.57 -9.89 -23.15
CA LEU A 139 10.96 -9.78 -22.73
C LEU A 139 11.47 -11.13 -22.23
N SER A 140 12.72 -11.47 -22.55
CA SER A 140 13.40 -12.62 -21.98
C SER A 140 13.83 -12.33 -20.55
N GLU A 141 13.67 -13.31 -19.66
CA GLU A 141 14.20 -13.21 -18.29
C GLU A 141 15.73 -13.07 -18.30
N PRO A 142 16.31 -12.06 -17.63
CA PRO A 142 17.76 -11.87 -17.56
C PRO A 142 18.44 -13.02 -16.81
N THR A 143 19.63 -13.39 -17.27
CA THR A 143 20.49 -14.38 -16.58
C THR A 143 21.34 -13.77 -15.45
N ASP A 144 21.30 -12.45 -15.32
CA ASP A 144 22.02 -11.69 -14.31
C ASP A 144 21.11 -10.67 -13.59
N MET A 145 21.55 -10.30 -12.40
CA MET A 145 20.93 -9.30 -11.53
C MET A 145 21.96 -8.22 -11.24
N PHE A 146 21.53 -6.97 -11.14
CA PHE A 146 22.42 -5.85 -10.81
C PHE A 146 22.17 -5.29 -9.41
N ARG A 147 23.20 -4.66 -8.86
CA ARG A 147 23.12 -3.81 -7.65
C ARG A 147 23.94 -2.55 -7.79
N LEU A 148 23.55 -1.49 -7.08
CA LEU A 148 24.20 -0.19 -7.10
C LEU A 148 24.78 0.13 -5.71
N LYS A 149 26.01 -0.33 -5.46
CA LYS A 149 26.77 -0.02 -4.23
C LYS A 149 27.79 1.07 -4.54
N ASN A 150 29.09 0.80 -4.41
CA ASN A 150 30.15 1.75 -4.78
C ASN A 150 30.36 1.83 -6.31
N LYS A 151 29.83 0.85 -7.04
CA LYS A 151 29.77 0.75 -8.50
C LYS A 151 28.49 -0.01 -8.88
N MET A 152 28.18 -0.06 -10.17
CA MET A 152 27.13 -0.96 -10.68
C MET A 152 27.75 -2.33 -10.93
N GLU A 153 27.19 -3.35 -10.30
CA GLU A 153 27.70 -4.72 -10.39
C GLU A 153 26.61 -5.62 -10.95
N PHE A 154 26.95 -6.43 -11.96
CA PHE A 154 26.12 -7.50 -12.49
C PHE A 154 26.59 -8.84 -11.92
N ILE A 155 25.66 -9.62 -11.41
CA ILE A 155 25.89 -10.91 -10.75
C ILE A 155 25.07 -11.96 -11.50
N GLU A 156 25.74 -12.99 -12.01
CA GLU A 156 25.09 -14.12 -12.65
C GLU A 156 24.24 -14.89 -11.64
N SER A 157 22.96 -15.09 -11.98
CA SER A 157 22.01 -15.75 -11.08
C SER A 157 22.32 -17.24 -10.87
N SER A 158 23.05 -17.87 -11.79
CA SER A 158 23.33 -19.32 -11.77
C SER A 158 24.46 -19.72 -10.80
N ASN A 159 25.45 -18.85 -10.61
CA ASN A 159 26.69 -19.19 -9.89
C ASN A 159 27.20 -18.07 -8.96
N ASN A 160 26.47 -16.96 -8.85
CA ASN A 160 26.81 -15.78 -8.04
C ASN A 160 28.14 -15.11 -8.40
N ARG A 161 28.69 -15.36 -9.59
CA ARG A 161 29.90 -14.67 -10.08
C ARG A 161 29.54 -13.28 -10.60
N ARG A 162 30.47 -12.35 -10.44
CA ARG A 162 30.32 -11.01 -11.01
C ARG A 162 30.78 -11.02 -12.47
N ASP A 163 29.97 -10.46 -13.36
CA ASP A 163 30.39 -10.10 -14.71
C ASP A 163 31.13 -8.75 -14.63
N GLU A 164 32.47 -8.80 -14.51
CA GLU A 164 33.28 -7.58 -14.39
C GLU A 164 33.19 -6.71 -15.66
N GLY A 165 33.11 -7.30 -16.86
CA GLY A 165 33.05 -6.55 -18.12
C GLY A 165 31.76 -5.73 -18.24
N LYS A 166 30.61 -6.35 -17.98
CA LYS A 166 29.31 -5.65 -17.98
C LYS A 166 29.23 -4.64 -16.83
N SER A 167 29.76 -4.98 -15.65
CA SER A 167 29.83 -4.09 -14.49
C SER A 167 30.64 -2.82 -14.76
N GLU A 168 31.82 -2.95 -15.37
CA GLU A 168 32.68 -1.83 -15.75
C GLU A 168 32.02 -0.95 -16.81
N LEU A 169 31.42 -1.57 -17.84
CA LEU A 169 30.73 -0.86 -18.91
C LEU A 169 29.60 0.04 -18.38
N PHE A 170 28.72 -0.50 -17.54
CA PHE A 170 27.61 0.26 -16.96
C PHE A 170 28.09 1.28 -15.93
N THR A 171 29.10 0.94 -15.12
CA THR A 171 29.70 1.87 -14.15
C THR A 171 30.32 3.08 -14.86
N ALA A 172 31.05 2.85 -15.94
CA ALA A 172 31.63 3.93 -16.74
C ALA A 172 30.55 4.85 -17.35
N ALA A 173 29.45 4.28 -17.85
CA ALA A 173 28.33 5.05 -18.37
C ALA A 173 27.64 5.91 -17.28
N LEU A 174 27.46 5.36 -16.08
CA LEU A 174 26.93 6.08 -14.93
C LEU A 174 27.85 7.24 -14.51
N ASN A 175 29.15 6.98 -14.38
CA ASN A 175 30.14 8.02 -14.06
C ASN A 175 30.16 9.12 -15.12
N LYS A 176 30.10 8.76 -16.41
CA LYS A 176 30.06 9.71 -17.53
C LYS A 176 28.80 10.60 -17.49
N ALA A 177 27.67 10.05 -17.04
CA ALA A 177 26.43 10.81 -16.83
C ALA A 177 26.44 11.65 -15.54
N GLY A 178 27.49 11.56 -14.72
CA GLY A 178 27.63 12.29 -13.46
C GLY A 178 26.93 11.65 -12.26
N PHE A 179 26.53 10.37 -12.37
CA PHE A 179 25.91 9.64 -11.26
C PHE A 179 26.91 9.45 -10.10
N THR A 180 26.47 9.75 -8.88
CA THR A 180 27.31 9.57 -7.68
C THR A 180 26.84 8.37 -6.85
N PHE A 181 27.73 7.39 -6.67
CA PHE A 181 27.48 6.21 -5.84
C PHE A 181 27.64 6.49 -4.32
N PRO A 182 27.01 5.70 -3.43
CA PRO A 182 26.00 4.69 -3.74
C PRO A 182 24.63 5.29 -4.05
N ALA A 183 23.78 4.52 -4.72
CA ALA A 183 22.37 4.88 -4.88
C ALA A 183 21.69 4.96 -3.51
N GLN A 184 20.87 5.98 -3.28
CA GLN A 184 19.97 6.05 -2.12
C GLN A 184 18.87 4.99 -2.22
N TRP A 185 18.32 4.81 -3.42
CA TRP A 185 17.35 3.77 -3.74
C TRP A 185 17.28 3.54 -5.24
N THR A 186 16.70 2.41 -5.64
CA THR A 186 16.46 2.05 -7.04
C THR A 186 15.09 1.42 -7.19
N ALA A 187 14.33 1.83 -8.21
CA ALA A 187 12.96 1.39 -8.47
C ALA A 187 12.79 1.07 -9.96
N GLY A 188 12.07 0.00 -10.26
CA GLY A 188 11.75 -0.44 -11.62
C GLY A 188 10.72 -1.56 -11.59
N LEU A 189 10.32 -2.06 -12.76
CA LEU A 189 9.36 -3.15 -12.88
C LEU A 189 10.10 -4.48 -13.11
N PRO A 190 10.22 -5.36 -12.10
CA PRO A 190 11.11 -6.52 -12.15
C PRO A 190 10.47 -7.76 -12.82
N PHE A 191 9.57 -7.58 -13.78
CA PHE A 191 8.86 -8.69 -14.45
C PHE A 191 8.88 -8.54 -15.97
N ALA A 192 8.97 -9.67 -16.69
CA ALA A 192 9.00 -9.72 -18.14
C ALA A 192 7.68 -9.31 -18.82
N LYS A 193 6.53 -9.48 -18.15
CA LYS A 193 5.18 -9.26 -18.69
C LYS A 193 4.77 -7.78 -18.74
N LYS A 194 5.72 -6.89 -19.00
CA LYS A 194 5.49 -5.46 -19.26
C LYS A 194 5.47 -5.24 -20.79
N PRO A 195 4.62 -4.33 -21.31
CA PRO A 195 4.60 -4.07 -22.75
C PRO A 195 5.96 -3.58 -23.25
N PHE A 196 6.67 -2.81 -22.43
CA PHE A 196 8.00 -2.29 -22.72
C PHE A 196 8.84 -2.12 -21.45
N ASP A 197 10.16 -2.25 -21.58
CA ASP A 197 11.08 -1.93 -20.49
C ASP A 197 11.68 -0.53 -20.64
N ASP A 198 11.30 0.38 -19.76
CA ASP A 198 11.92 1.71 -19.63
C ASP A 198 13.10 1.72 -18.64
N GLY A 199 13.54 0.54 -18.20
CA GLY A 199 14.66 0.33 -17.31
C GLY A 199 14.32 0.66 -15.86
N TYR A 200 15.33 1.15 -15.15
CA TYR A 200 15.29 1.45 -13.72
C TYR A 200 15.53 2.93 -13.47
N PHE A 201 14.87 3.44 -12.43
CA PHE A 201 15.12 4.76 -11.89
C PHE A 201 15.94 4.62 -10.62
N SER A 202 17.02 5.40 -10.52
CA SER A 202 17.90 5.39 -9.36
C SER A 202 18.20 6.80 -8.89
N LEU A 203 18.00 7.02 -7.59
CA LEU A 203 18.38 8.27 -6.94
C LEU A 203 19.81 8.14 -6.44
N ASP A 204 20.69 8.98 -6.95
CA ASP A 204 22.10 8.95 -6.61
C ASP A 204 22.36 9.51 -5.19
N LYS A 205 23.61 9.42 -4.70
CA LYS A 205 24.00 9.94 -3.38
C LYS A 205 23.72 11.44 -3.22
N THR A 206 23.74 12.22 -4.29
CA THR A 206 23.53 13.67 -4.28
C THR A 206 22.06 14.08 -4.41
N GLY A 207 21.15 13.12 -4.63
CA GLY A 207 19.72 13.36 -4.78
C GLY A 207 19.29 13.67 -6.22
N LYS A 208 20.11 13.33 -7.23
CA LYS A 208 19.74 13.38 -8.65
C LYS A 208 19.12 12.07 -9.10
N LEU A 209 18.04 12.16 -9.86
CA LEU A 209 17.28 11.00 -10.34
C LEU A 209 17.68 10.65 -11.76
N TYR A 210 18.17 9.43 -11.96
CA TYR A 210 18.62 8.92 -13.25
C TYR A 210 17.72 7.78 -13.75
N GLN A 211 17.45 7.76 -15.05
CA GLN A 211 16.97 6.58 -15.76
C GLN A 211 18.16 5.78 -16.26
N ILE A 212 18.16 4.47 -16.01
CA ILE A 212 19.20 3.51 -16.39
C ILE A 212 18.52 2.39 -17.15
N LYS A 213 18.87 2.21 -18.43
CA LYS A 213 18.30 1.14 -19.26
C LYS A 213 19.36 0.46 -20.11
N MET A 214 19.03 -0.72 -20.62
CA MET A 214 19.87 -1.47 -21.53
C MET A 214 19.25 -1.46 -22.91
N VAL A 215 19.98 -0.97 -23.92
CA VAL A 215 19.54 -0.93 -25.31
C VAL A 215 20.58 -1.63 -26.17
N LYS A 216 20.17 -2.74 -26.80
CA LYS A 216 21.03 -3.63 -27.59
C LYS A 216 22.32 -4.02 -26.85
N GLY A 217 22.17 -4.40 -25.58
CA GLY A 217 23.26 -4.80 -24.69
C GLY A 217 24.14 -3.66 -24.17
N ARG A 218 23.82 -2.39 -24.49
CA ARG A 218 24.60 -1.22 -24.06
C ARG A 218 23.86 -0.38 -23.02
N PRO A 219 24.57 0.19 -22.03
CA PRO A 219 23.95 1.09 -21.07
C PRO A 219 23.51 2.39 -21.73
N GLN A 220 22.28 2.81 -21.44
CA GLN A 220 21.81 4.16 -21.66
C GLN A 220 21.41 4.78 -20.32
N VAL A 221 22.09 5.86 -19.96
CA VAL A 221 21.89 6.58 -18.71
C VAL A 221 21.49 8.01 -19.01
N ALA A 222 20.43 8.50 -18.38
CA ALA A 222 19.98 9.87 -18.52
C ALA A 222 19.61 10.46 -17.16
N ASP A 223 20.06 11.69 -16.88
CA ASP A 223 19.56 12.49 -15.77
C ASP A 223 18.14 12.95 -16.14
N THR A 224 17.17 12.63 -15.30
CA THR A 224 15.77 13.02 -15.52
C THR A 224 15.54 14.51 -15.24
N HIS A 225 16.50 15.16 -14.58
CA HIS A 225 16.41 16.53 -14.09
C HIS A 225 15.23 16.81 -13.15
N ALA A 226 14.55 15.76 -12.66
CA ALA A 226 13.43 15.88 -11.74
C ALA A 226 13.83 16.63 -10.45
N SER A 227 15.06 16.37 -9.98
CA SER A 227 15.62 16.99 -8.77
C SER A 227 15.84 18.51 -8.88
N LYS A 228 15.75 19.10 -10.08
CA LYS A 228 15.79 20.57 -10.24
C LYS A 228 14.48 21.24 -9.82
N ASN A 229 13.37 20.51 -9.87
CA ASN A 229 12.04 21.05 -9.57
C ASN A 229 11.66 20.84 -8.10
N PHE A 230 12.02 19.69 -7.53
CA PHE A 230 11.74 19.33 -6.14
C PHE A 230 12.71 18.27 -5.63
N ALA A 231 12.81 18.11 -4.31
CA ALA A 231 13.58 17.02 -3.73
C ALA A 231 12.85 15.69 -3.93
N VAL A 232 13.40 14.78 -4.74
CA VAL A 232 12.77 13.50 -5.04
C VAL A 232 12.84 12.58 -3.82
N ARG A 233 11.68 12.12 -3.34
CA ARG A 233 11.57 11.12 -2.26
C ARG A 233 11.57 9.70 -2.80
N HIS A 234 10.74 9.45 -3.81
CA HIS A 234 10.56 8.13 -4.41
C HIS A 234 10.00 8.25 -5.82
N ILE A 235 10.01 7.16 -6.59
CA ILE A 235 9.30 7.06 -7.86
C ILE A 235 8.51 5.76 -7.90
N LEU A 236 7.34 5.82 -8.51
CA LEU A 236 6.41 4.74 -8.71
C LEU A 236 6.36 4.40 -10.22
N PRO A 237 7.19 3.46 -10.71
CA PRO A 237 7.28 3.18 -12.14
C PRO A 237 5.99 2.55 -12.67
N ILE A 238 5.67 2.84 -13.93
CA ILE A 238 4.61 2.19 -14.68
C ILE A 238 5.10 1.89 -16.10
N SER A 239 4.54 0.87 -16.75
CA SER A 239 4.79 0.60 -18.15
C SER A 239 3.48 0.77 -18.92
N THR A 240 3.44 1.77 -19.80
CA THR A 240 2.29 2.10 -20.66
C THR A 240 2.54 1.62 -22.08
N LYS A 241 1.48 1.27 -22.82
CA LYS A 241 1.62 0.72 -24.18
C LYS A 241 2.02 1.75 -25.23
N ASP A 242 1.80 3.04 -24.95
CA ASP A 242 2.23 4.13 -25.80
C ASP A 242 3.61 4.67 -25.41
N HIS A 243 4.24 4.12 -24.36
CA HIS A 243 5.50 4.56 -23.77
C HIS A 243 5.54 6.04 -23.36
N ALA A 244 4.39 6.70 -23.23
CA ALA A 244 4.37 8.12 -22.95
C ALA A 244 4.70 8.38 -21.47
N LEU A 245 4.13 7.58 -20.57
CA LEU A 245 4.24 7.74 -19.13
C LEU A 245 5.22 6.70 -18.54
N LEU A 246 6.25 7.19 -17.85
CA LEU A 246 7.29 6.38 -17.21
C LEU A 246 6.97 6.01 -15.76
N GLY A 247 6.18 6.83 -15.08
CA GLY A 247 5.83 6.63 -13.67
C GLY A 247 5.37 7.90 -12.97
N PHE A 248 5.27 7.82 -11.65
CA PHE A 248 4.92 8.94 -10.80
C PHE A 248 6.05 9.25 -9.81
N ALA A 249 6.65 10.44 -9.90
CA ALA A 249 7.64 10.92 -8.96
C ALA A 249 6.94 11.55 -7.73
N VAL A 250 7.42 11.22 -6.54
CA VAL A 250 6.92 11.77 -5.27
C VAL A 250 7.99 12.69 -4.69
N SER A 251 7.62 13.93 -4.36
CA SER A 251 8.51 14.88 -3.69
C SER A 251 8.64 14.57 -2.19
N ARG A 252 9.61 15.20 -1.51
CA ARG A 252 9.72 15.12 -0.05
C ARG A 252 8.58 15.84 0.67
N GLU A 253 7.93 16.77 -0.03
CA GLU A 253 6.75 17.52 0.40
C GLU A 253 5.43 16.77 0.12
N ASN A 254 5.49 15.49 -0.26
CA ASN A 254 4.33 14.64 -0.53
C ASN A 254 3.48 15.08 -1.73
N GLU A 255 4.10 15.76 -2.69
CA GLU A 255 3.47 16.07 -3.96
C GLU A 255 3.74 14.94 -4.97
N LEU A 256 2.73 14.58 -5.76
CA LEU A 256 2.82 13.55 -6.79
C LEU A 256 2.95 14.21 -8.16
N TYR A 257 3.88 13.75 -8.99
CA TYR A 257 4.10 14.25 -10.36
C TYR A 257 4.11 13.09 -11.35
N ALA A 258 3.41 13.21 -12.48
CA ALA A 258 3.54 12.30 -13.61
C ALA A 258 4.84 12.61 -14.37
N LEU A 259 5.67 11.58 -14.58
CA LEU A 259 6.93 11.66 -15.31
C LEU A 259 6.74 11.09 -16.72
N TYR A 260 6.89 11.94 -17.73
CA TYR A 260 6.75 11.57 -19.14
C TYR A 260 8.10 11.26 -19.78
N ASN A 261 8.09 10.36 -20.77
CA ASN A 261 9.29 9.96 -21.51
C ASN A 261 9.85 11.09 -22.39
N GLN A 262 8.99 11.96 -22.93
CA GLN A 262 9.41 13.13 -23.71
C GLN A 262 10.14 14.13 -22.80
N ASP A 263 11.48 14.17 -22.92
CA ASP A 263 12.39 15.06 -22.18
C ASP A 263 12.21 15.04 -20.66
N PHE A 264 11.77 13.90 -20.10
CA PHE A 264 11.47 13.77 -18.67
C PHE A 264 10.51 14.83 -18.13
N LYS A 265 9.55 15.27 -18.96
CA LYS A 265 8.60 16.31 -18.56
C LYS A 265 7.81 15.86 -17.33
N LEU A 266 7.81 16.71 -16.30
CA LEU A 266 7.05 16.53 -15.08
C LEU A 266 5.75 17.34 -15.14
N ARG A 267 4.65 16.73 -14.69
CA ARG A 267 3.38 17.41 -14.47
C ARG A 267 2.87 17.08 -13.08
N LYS A 268 2.57 18.10 -12.27
CA LYS A 268 2.01 17.89 -10.93
C LYS A 268 0.65 17.21 -11.06
N VAL A 269 0.38 16.22 -10.20
CA VAL A 269 -0.82 15.37 -10.16
C VAL A 269 -1.57 15.49 -8.85
N LEU A 270 -0.89 15.59 -7.72
CA LEU A 270 -1.51 15.81 -6.41
C LEU A 270 -0.59 16.65 -5.55
N SER A 271 -1.16 17.42 -4.63
CA SER A 271 -0.39 18.18 -3.64
C SER A 271 -0.15 17.42 -2.34
N ASN A 272 -1.00 16.44 -2.00
CA ASN A 272 -0.95 15.71 -0.73
C ASN A 272 -1.13 14.21 -0.96
N PHE A 273 -0.02 13.47 -0.96
CA PHE A 273 0.02 12.01 -1.04
C PHE A 273 1.21 11.49 -0.23
N ASP A 274 0.93 10.81 0.90
CA ASP A 274 1.97 10.20 1.71
C ASP A 274 2.21 8.74 1.27
N PRO A 275 3.31 8.44 0.57
CA PRO A 275 3.57 7.09 0.07
C PRO A 275 3.74 6.05 1.19
N ASP A 276 3.95 6.46 2.44
CA ASP A 276 4.11 5.53 3.56
C ASP A 276 2.80 5.10 4.21
N ASN A 277 1.70 5.81 3.96
CA ASN A 277 0.42 5.55 4.62
C ASN A 277 -0.77 5.49 3.66
N ASP A 278 -0.68 6.18 2.53
CA ASP A 278 -1.79 6.31 1.58
C ASP A 278 -1.75 5.23 0.51
N LYS A 279 -2.91 4.67 0.18
CA LYS A 279 -3.08 3.84 -1.01
C LYS A 279 -3.51 4.73 -2.17
N LEU A 280 -2.88 4.56 -3.31
CA LEU A 280 -3.17 5.34 -4.51
C LEU A 280 -3.69 4.43 -5.61
N SER A 281 -4.70 4.88 -6.33
CA SER A 281 -5.16 4.25 -7.56
C SER A 281 -5.47 5.30 -8.60
N ILE A 282 -5.06 5.04 -9.84
CA ILE A 282 -5.26 5.94 -10.96
C ILE A 282 -5.81 5.10 -12.10
N PHE A 283 -6.95 5.51 -12.64
CA PHE A 283 -7.40 5.10 -13.95
C PHE A 283 -7.21 6.29 -14.90
N GLY A 284 -6.28 6.15 -15.84
CA GLY A 284 -5.99 7.16 -16.84
C GLY A 284 -6.65 6.84 -18.18
N SER A 285 -7.25 7.85 -18.80
CA SER A 285 -7.76 7.82 -20.17
C SER A 285 -7.32 9.10 -20.92
N PRO A 286 -7.49 9.15 -22.25
CA PRO A 286 -7.15 10.33 -23.05
C PRO A 286 -7.91 11.62 -22.70
N LEU A 287 -9.06 11.51 -22.02
CA LEU A 287 -9.88 12.66 -21.63
C LEU A 287 -9.72 12.99 -20.15
N TYR A 288 -9.89 11.99 -19.29
CA TYR A 288 -9.85 12.20 -17.85
C TYR A 288 -9.07 11.12 -17.13
N TRP A 289 -8.42 11.51 -16.04
CA TRP A 289 -7.88 10.60 -15.04
C TRP A 289 -8.81 10.59 -13.84
N THR A 290 -9.19 9.41 -13.38
CA THR A 290 -9.79 9.26 -12.05
C THR A 290 -8.71 8.78 -11.10
N ILE A 291 -8.41 9.59 -10.10
CA ILE A 291 -7.40 9.31 -9.09
C ILE A 291 -8.13 9.16 -7.76
N TRP A 292 -7.85 8.12 -6.98
CA TRP A 292 -8.35 8.06 -5.61
C TRP A 292 -7.28 7.64 -4.62
N ILE A 293 -7.32 8.30 -3.46
CA ILE A 293 -6.48 8.05 -2.31
C ILE A 293 -7.33 7.43 -1.20
N ASP A 294 -6.87 6.31 -0.64
CA ASP A 294 -7.42 5.75 0.60
C ASP A 294 -6.46 5.98 1.74
N ASN A 295 -6.96 6.59 2.81
CA ASN A 295 -6.22 6.80 4.04
C ASN A 295 -7.14 6.70 5.27
N GLU A 296 -6.65 7.09 6.45
CA GLU A 296 -7.42 7.04 7.70
C GLU A 296 -8.64 7.98 7.69
N GLN A 297 -8.60 9.05 6.89
CA GLN A 297 -9.67 10.04 6.80
C GLN A 297 -10.77 9.67 5.82
N GLY A 298 -10.58 8.64 4.98
CA GLY A 298 -11.58 8.29 3.97
C GLY A 298 -11.01 7.74 2.68
N ARG A 299 -11.86 7.69 1.66
CA ARG A 299 -11.47 7.66 0.25
C ARG A 299 -11.75 9.03 -0.36
N THR A 300 -10.73 9.67 -0.93
CA THR A 300 -10.89 10.91 -1.69
C THR A 300 -10.59 10.62 -3.15
N ALA A 301 -11.54 10.91 -4.03
CA ALA A 301 -11.40 10.80 -5.48
C ALA A 301 -11.27 12.18 -6.12
N PHE A 302 -10.48 12.25 -7.19
CA PHE A 302 -10.23 13.41 -8.02
C PHE A 302 -10.44 13.03 -9.48
N ALA A 303 -11.07 13.91 -10.23
CA ALA A 303 -11.24 13.83 -11.67
C ALA A 303 -10.37 14.91 -12.29
N TRP A 304 -9.47 14.51 -13.17
CA TRP A 304 -8.46 15.38 -13.75
C TRP A 304 -8.58 15.39 -15.26
N ASP A 305 -8.51 16.56 -15.89
CA ASP A 305 -8.46 16.63 -17.35
C ASP A 305 -7.07 16.20 -17.84
N ALA A 306 -7.01 15.20 -18.72
CA ALA A 306 -5.76 14.61 -19.18
C ALA A 306 -4.96 15.53 -20.12
N ARG A 307 -5.55 16.64 -20.60
CA ARG A 307 -4.93 17.61 -21.50
C ARG A 307 -4.38 18.80 -20.71
N THR A 308 -5.19 19.37 -19.82
CA THR A 308 -4.81 20.54 -19.02
C THR A 308 -4.11 20.19 -17.71
N TYR A 309 -4.34 18.98 -17.17
CA TYR A 309 -3.84 18.54 -15.86
C TYR A 309 -4.40 19.38 -14.72
N GLU A 310 -5.62 19.87 -14.91
CA GLU A 310 -6.37 20.59 -13.89
C GLU A 310 -7.40 19.65 -13.27
N GLU A 311 -7.62 19.84 -11.97
CA GLU A 311 -8.70 19.18 -11.26
C GLU A 311 -10.06 19.72 -11.76
N VAL A 312 -10.90 18.81 -12.21
CA VAL A 312 -12.26 19.10 -12.71
C VAL A 312 -13.29 18.92 -11.60
N SER A 313 -13.10 17.92 -10.74
CA SER A 313 -14.00 17.63 -9.62
C SER A 313 -13.29 16.76 -8.57
N SER A 314 -13.79 16.79 -7.34
CA SER A 314 -13.38 15.90 -6.26
C SER A 314 -14.56 15.41 -5.44
N TYR A 315 -14.44 14.20 -4.88
CA TYR A 315 -15.47 13.56 -4.08
C TYR A 315 -14.86 12.80 -2.91
N HIS A 316 -15.41 12.96 -1.70
CA HIS A 316 -14.88 12.36 -0.49
C HIS A 316 -15.89 11.42 0.17
N ILE A 317 -15.47 10.18 0.44
CA ILE A 317 -16.22 9.19 1.21
C ILE A 317 -15.55 9.06 2.58
N PRO A 318 -16.22 9.44 3.68
CA PRO A 318 -15.66 9.30 5.01
C PRO A 318 -15.56 7.82 5.41
N PRO A 319 -14.68 7.48 6.37
CA PRO A 319 -14.51 6.13 6.85
C PRO A 319 -15.78 5.69 7.56
N LYS A 320 -16.31 4.52 7.19
CA LYS A 320 -17.46 3.98 7.92
C LYS A 320 -17.02 3.57 9.32
N LYS A 321 -17.87 3.87 10.30
CA LYS A 321 -17.66 3.47 11.70
C LYS A 321 -17.81 1.96 11.81
N LYS A 322 -16.70 1.26 12.06
CA LYS A 322 -16.69 -0.19 12.33
C LYS A 322 -16.98 -0.45 13.80
N LEU A 323 -17.79 -1.48 14.09
CA LEU A 323 -18.04 -1.93 15.46
C LEU A 323 -16.73 -2.23 16.20
N TRP A 324 -15.79 -2.86 15.49
CA TRP A 324 -14.42 -3.10 15.96
C TRP A 324 -13.73 -1.84 16.49
N ASN A 325 -13.80 -0.72 15.74
CA ASN A 325 -13.12 0.53 16.12
C ASN A 325 -13.67 1.10 17.43
N THR A 326 -14.95 0.88 17.71
CA THR A 326 -15.56 1.25 18.98
C THR A 326 -15.16 0.28 20.08
N LEU A 327 -15.37 -1.04 19.88
CA LEU A 327 -15.12 -2.05 20.89
C LEU A 327 -13.66 -2.09 21.36
N ARG A 328 -12.70 -1.99 20.43
CA ARG A 328 -11.27 -2.05 20.75
C ARG A 328 -10.86 -1.00 21.78
N GLN A 329 -11.44 0.21 21.71
CA GLN A 329 -11.11 1.29 22.64
C GLN A 329 -11.60 1.02 24.07
N TRP A 330 -12.68 0.25 24.23
CA TRP A 330 -13.29 -0.01 25.54
C TRP A 330 -12.87 -1.34 26.15
N LEU A 331 -12.55 -2.34 25.32
CA LEU A 331 -12.22 -3.70 25.78
C LEU A 331 -10.74 -3.87 26.11
N PHE A 332 -9.85 -3.22 25.36
CA PHE A 332 -8.42 -3.52 25.39
C PHE A 332 -7.60 -2.29 25.76
N PRO A 333 -6.75 -2.36 26.80
CA PRO A 333 -5.86 -1.25 27.16
C PRO A 333 -4.77 -1.00 26.12
N PHE A 334 -4.35 -2.05 25.42
CA PHE A 334 -3.43 -2.03 24.29
C PHE A 334 -3.64 -3.30 23.46
N ARG A 335 -3.00 -3.39 22.29
CA ARG A 335 -2.96 -4.60 21.47
C ARG A 335 -1.53 -4.89 21.05
N THR A 336 -1.25 -6.15 20.75
CA THR A 336 0.00 -6.53 20.10
C THR A 336 -0.31 -6.93 18.67
N GLU A 337 0.26 -6.20 17.70
CA GLU A 337 0.17 -6.53 16.28
C GLU A 337 1.54 -7.00 15.78
N ILE A 338 1.54 -8.04 14.95
CA ILE A 338 2.75 -8.59 14.31
C ILE A 338 2.87 -8.12 12.86
N ASN A 339 1.73 -7.88 12.21
CA ASN A 339 1.62 -7.43 10.83
C ASN A 339 0.94 -6.06 10.80
N HIS A 340 1.57 -5.09 10.15
CA HIS A 340 1.01 -3.77 9.95
C HIS A 340 0.58 -3.57 8.50
N ASN A 341 -0.56 -2.91 8.27
CA ASN A 341 -1.15 -2.73 6.94
C ASN A 341 -0.34 -1.86 5.95
N ASN A 342 0.69 -1.17 6.44
CA ASN A 342 1.48 -0.22 5.66
C ASN A 342 2.92 -0.71 5.42
N THR A 343 3.27 -1.90 5.91
CA THR A 343 4.63 -2.44 5.87
C THR A 343 4.60 -3.96 5.80
N ALA A 344 5.44 -4.55 4.96
CA ALA A 344 5.62 -6.00 4.89
C ALA A 344 6.63 -6.54 5.93
N TYR A 345 7.16 -5.66 6.79
CA TYR A 345 8.01 -6.08 7.90
C TYR A 345 7.18 -6.78 9.00
N ILE A 346 7.76 -7.82 9.59
CA ILE A 346 7.14 -8.63 10.65
C ILE A 346 7.90 -8.39 11.95
N PHE A 347 7.29 -7.68 12.89
CA PHE A 347 7.83 -7.46 14.23
C PHE A 347 6.71 -7.13 15.22
N PRO A 348 6.79 -7.56 16.50
CA PRO A 348 5.75 -7.28 17.47
C PRO A 348 5.76 -5.80 17.86
N VAL A 349 4.61 -5.15 17.72
CA VAL A 349 4.40 -3.74 18.11
C VAL A 349 3.21 -3.65 19.05
N ILE A 350 3.37 -2.87 20.12
CA ILE A 350 2.26 -2.47 20.98
C ILE A 350 1.54 -1.31 20.30
N THR A 351 0.25 -1.50 20.00
CA THR A 351 -0.57 -0.55 19.25
C THR A 351 -1.83 -0.18 20.02
N ASP A 352 -2.48 0.90 19.57
CA ASP A 352 -3.79 1.37 20.07
C ASP A 352 -3.90 1.51 21.61
N PRO A 353 -2.99 2.22 22.31
CA PRO A 353 -3.16 2.44 23.74
C PRO A 353 -4.46 3.22 24.00
N SER A 354 -5.34 2.68 24.84
CA SER A 354 -6.67 3.27 25.09
C SER A 354 -6.94 3.53 26.56
N GLY A 355 -7.03 4.82 26.92
CA GLY A 355 -7.45 5.24 28.26
C GLY A 355 -8.89 4.88 28.61
N LYS A 356 -9.78 4.70 27.61
CA LYS A 356 -11.19 4.33 27.85
C LYS A 356 -11.32 2.92 28.42
N ALA A 357 -10.40 2.01 28.07
CA ALA A 357 -10.38 0.65 28.59
C ALA A 357 -10.14 0.59 30.11
N LEU A 358 -9.56 1.65 30.71
CA LEU A 358 -9.37 1.72 32.17
C LEU A 358 -10.68 1.55 32.93
N ILE A 359 -11.80 2.05 32.39
CA ILE A 359 -13.12 1.91 33.01
C ILE A 359 -13.47 0.42 33.17
N LEU A 360 -13.26 -0.38 32.11
CA LEU A 360 -13.44 -1.82 32.18
C LEU A 360 -12.43 -2.46 33.13
N ASN A 361 -11.15 -2.07 33.07
CA ASN A 361 -10.11 -2.61 33.94
C ASN A 361 -10.45 -2.42 35.42
N PHE A 362 -10.97 -1.26 35.81
CA PHE A 362 -11.45 -1.00 37.17
C PHE A 362 -12.62 -1.91 37.56
N MET A 363 -13.59 -2.09 36.68
CA MET A 363 -14.73 -3.00 36.92
C MET A 363 -14.26 -4.46 37.08
N LEU A 364 -13.33 -4.92 36.24
CA LEU A 364 -12.77 -6.28 36.33
C LEU A 364 -11.95 -6.48 37.61
N ALA A 365 -11.14 -5.49 38.00
CA ALA A 365 -10.36 -5.52 39.23
C ALA A 365 -11.27 -5.56 40.47
N ALA A 366 -12.34 -4.75 40.49
CA ALA A 366 -13.34 -4.76 41.56
C ALA A 366 -14.09 -6.10 41.63
N GLY A 367 -14.52 -6.63 40.48
CA GLY A 367 -15.16 -7.94 40.38
C GLY A 367 -14.27 -9.07 40.90
N PHE A 368 -12.99 -9.08 40.48
CA PHE A 368 -11.99 -10.04 40.95
C PHE A 368 -11.84 -9.97 42.48
N TRP A 369 -11.76 -8.77 43.05
CA TRP A 369 -11.66 -8.58 44.49
C TRP A 369 -12.88 -9.11 45.26
N VAL A 370 -14.10 -8.90 44.74
CA VAL A 370 -15.33 -9.44 45.34
C VAL A 370 -15.31 -10.97 45.34
N VAL A 371 -14.92 -11.60 44.22
CA VAL A 371 -14.81 -13.07 44.11
C VAL A 371 -13.73 -13.62 45.05
N ALA A 372 -12.55 -12.99 45.08
CA ALA A 372 -11.46 -13.39 45.95
C ALA A 372 -11.85 -13.30 47.44
N LYS A 373 -12.60 -12.26 47.83
CA LYS A 373 -13.18 -12.14 49.17
C LYS A 373 -14.16 -13.26 49.49
N ARG A 374 -15.06 -13.61 48.57
CA ARG A 374 -16.05 -14.69 48.75
C ARG A 374 -15.39 -16.06 48.89
N GLN A 375 -14.31 -16.31 48.17
CA GLN A 375 -13.54 -17.56 48.23
C GLN A 375 -12.61 -17.67 49.46
N LYS A 376 -12.72 -16.76 50.44
CA LYS A 376 -11.84 -16.68 51.62
C LYS A 376 -10.34 -16.65 51.30
N ARG A 377 -9.95 -16.26 50.08
CA ARG A 377 -8.56 -15.97 49.69
C ARG A 377 -8.11 -14.66 50.34
N LYS A 378 -8.05 -14.60 51.68
CA LYS A 378 -7.74 -13.37 52.43
C LYS A 378 -6.23 -13.12 52.50
N LYS A 379 -5.85 -11.88 52.14
CA LYS A 379 -4.58 -11.19 52.45
C LYS A 379 -3.29 -11.93 52.09
N SER A 380 -3.12 -12.31 50.83
CA SER A 380 -1.79 -12.60 50.29
C SER A 380 -1.37 -11.48 49.34
N PHE A 381 -0.07 -11.16 49.36
CA PHE A 381 0.60 -10.25 48.42
C PHE A 381 0.15 -10.52 46.96
N THR A 382 -0.12 -11.78 46.64
CA THR A 382 -0.62 -12.23 45.33
C THR A 382 -1.96 -11.60 44.94
N CYS A 383 -2.93 -11.47 45.85
CA CYS A 383 -4.25 -10.91 45.50
C CYS A 383 -4.17 -9.41 45.18
N PHE A 384 -3.32 -8.67 45.91
CA PHE A 384 -3.10 -7.25 45.64
C PHE A 384 -2.32 -7.04 44.34
N SER A 385 -1.25 -7.83 44.12
CA SER A 385 -0.49 -7.77 42.87
C SER A 385 -1.33 -8.15 41.65
N SER A 386 -2.22 -9.13 41.76
CA SER A 386 -3.13 -9.51 40.68
C SER A 386 -4.14 -8.41 40.36
N MET A 387 -4.66 -7.71 41.37
CA MET A 387 -5.58 -6.59 41.15
C MET A 387 -4.89 -5.44 40.42
N LEU A 388 -3.65 -5.11 40.82
CA LEU A 388 -2.84 -4.09 40.17
C LEU A 388 -2.47 -4.49 38.74
N PHE A 389 -2.22 -5.79 38.51
CA PHE A 389 -1.97 -6.36 37.19
C PHE A 389 -3.22 -6.31 36.29
N ILE A 390 -4.42 -6.61 36.80
CA ILE A 390 -5.69 -6.46 36.08
C ILE A 390 -5.97 -4.99 35.74
N LEU A 391 -5.64 -4.05 36.63
CA LEU A 391 -5.78 -2.63 36.33
C LEU A 391 -4.90 -2.19 35.15
N ALA A 392 -3.67 -2.68 35.09
CA ALA A 392 -2.73 -2.36 34.01
C ALA A 392 -3.04 -3.10 32.69
N PHE A 393 -3.36 -4.40 32.74
CA PHE A 393 -3.50 -5.27 31.57
C PHE A 393 -4.95 -5.62 31.20
N GLY A 394 -5.92 -5.16 31.98
CA GLY A 394 -7.35 -5.34 31.71
C GLY A 394 -7.78 -6.80 31.63
N LEU A 395 -8.55 -7.12 30.58
CA LEU A 395 -8.99 -8.48 30.27
C LEU A 395 -7.82 -9.47 30.20
N PHE A 396 -6.68 -9.05 29.64
CA PHE A 396 -5.50 -9.92 29.52
C PHE A 396 -4.96 -10.30 30.91
N GLY A 397 -4.86 -9.30 31.80
CA GLY A 397 -4.42 -9.49 33.18
C GLY A 397 -5.38 -10.36 33.99
N LEU A 398 -6.69 -10.26 33.73
CA LEU A 398 -7.70 -11.11 34.37
C LEU A 398 -7.55 -12.56 33.95
N ILE A 399 -7.40 -12.82 32.64
CA ILE A 399 -7.22 -14.17 32.10
C ILE A 399 -5.95 -14.80 32.68
N ALA A 400 -4.83 -14.07 32.64
CA ALA A 400 -3.56 -14.54 33.19
C ALA A 400 -3.66 -14.85 34.70
N THR A 401 -4.40 -14.04 35.46
CA THR A 401 -4.59 -14.26 36.89
C THR A 401 -5.43 -15.49 37.18
N ILE A 402 -6.50 -15.72 36.40
CA ILE A 402 -7.38 -16.88 36.57
C ILE A 402 -6.63 -18.18 36.25
N THR A 403 -5.91 -18.23 35.12
CA THR A 403 -5.16 -19.44 34.71
C THR A 403 -4.07 -19.78 35.72
N ALA A 404 -3.30 -18.78 36.17
CA ALA A 404 -2.27 -18.98 37.19
C ALA A 404 -2.83 -19.50 38.52
N SER A 405 -4.07 -19.12 38.88
CA SER A 405 -4.70 -19.57 40.12
C SER A 405 -5.18 -21.03 40.06
N ASN A 406 -5.48 -21.55 38.87
CA ASN A 406 -5.88 -22.95 38.67
C ASN A 406 -4.66 -23.89 38.65
N GLU A 407 -3.51 -23.44 38.16
CA GLU A 407 -2.27 -24.23 38.22
C GLU A 407 -1.78 -24.45 39.65
N THR A 408 -1.88 -23.42 40.52
CA THR A 408 -1.49 -23.57 41.93
C THR A 408 -2.36 -24.52 42.76
N SER A 409 -3.55 -24.91 42.27
CA SER A 409 -4.39 -25.92 42.93
C SER A 409 -4.05 -27.37 42.54
N LEU A 410 -3.29 -27.59 41.47
CA LEU A 410 -2.89 -28.92 41.01
C LEU A 410 -1.66 -29.48 41.75
N ASP A 411 -0.86 -28.62 42.39
CA ASP A 411 0.30 -29.01 43.23
C ASP A 411 -0.09 -29.53 44.64
N HIS A 412 -1.38 -29.65 44.94
CA HIS A 412 -1.91 -30.05 46.25
C HIS A 412 -2.76 -31.33 46.24
N THR A 413 -2.69 -32.12 45.17
CA THR A 413 -3.26 -33.49 45.11
C THR A 413 -2.18 -34.55 45.10
#